data_AF-A0A259D8X1-F1
#
_entry.id   AF-A0A259D8X1-F1
#
_cell.length_a   1.000
_cell.length_b   1.000
_cell.length_c   1.000
_cell.angle_alpha   90.00
_cell.angle_beta   90.00
_cell.angle_gamma   90.00
#
_symmetry.space_group_name_H-M   'P 1'
#
loop_
_entity.id
_entity.type
_entity.pdbx_description
1 polymer ?
#
loop_
_entity_poly.entity_id
_entity_poly.type
_entity_poly.pdbx_seq_one_letter_code
_entity_poly.pdbx_strand_id
1 'polypeptide(L)' 'MKLIILDRDGVINVHSSQFIKSPDEWKPIPGSLEAIARLTREGWRV' A
#
# COMPACT_ATOMS: atom_id res chain seq x y z
N MET A 1 -15.76 -3.28 -14.64
CA MET A 1 -15.00 -2.35 -13.79
C MET A 1 -13.80 -3.09 -13.22
N LYS A 2 -12.59 -2.54 -13.29
CA LYS A 2 -11.36 -3.18 -12.79
C LYS A 2 -11.10 -2.71 -11.35
N LEU A 3 -11.26 -3.61 -10.37
CA LEU A 3 -11.11 -3.31 -8.95
C LEU A 3 -10.04 -4.21 -8.34
N ILE A 4 -9.13 -3.61 -7.57
CA ILE A 4 -8.17 -4.28 -6.70
C ILE A 4 -8.46 -3.80 -5.28
N ILE A 5 -8.44 -4.70 -4.31
CA ILE A 5 -8.57 -4.37 -2.89
C ILE A 5 -7.28 -4.82 -2.23
N LEU A 6 -6.59 -3.87 -1.58
CA LEU A 6 -5.34 -4.13 -0.89
C LEU A 6 -5.54 -4.04 0.61
N ASP A 7 -4.89 -4.94 1.33
CA ASP A 7 -4.59 -4.71 2.74
C ASP A 7 -3.50 -3.64 2.87
N ARG A 8 -3.32 -3.10 4.08
CA ARG A 8 -2.40 -2.01 4.36
C ARG A 8 -1.05 -2.55 4.86
N ASP A 9 -1.07 -3.27 5.98
CA ASP A 9 0.13 -3.70 6.70
C ASP A 9 0.69 -5.01 6.10
N GLY A 10 1.96 -5.00 5.71
CA GLY A 10 2.59 -6.12 4.99
C GLY A 10 2.32 -6.12 3.49
N VAL A 11 1.52 -5.19 2.98
CA VAL A 11 1.21 -5.04 1.54
C VAL A 11 1.63 -3.66 1.03
N ILE A 12 1.09 -2.58 1.60
CA ILE A 12 1.44 -1.21 1.23
C ILE A 12 2.62 -0.72 2.08
N ASN A 13 2.56 -0.94 3.39
CA ASN A 13 3.62 -0.59 4.34
C ASN A 13 4.19 -1.80 5.07
N VAL A 14 5.36 -1.62 5.66
CA VAL A 14 5.99 -2.65 6.49
C VAL A 14 5.06 -2.98 7.66
N HIS A 15 4.84 -4.27 7.90
CA HIS A 15 4.04 -4.74 9.03
C HIS A 15 4.78 -4.48 10.36
N SER A 16 4.03 -4.07 11.39
CA SER A 16 4.53 -3.93 12.76
C SER A 16 3.72 -4.84 13.69
N SER A 17 4.40 -5.74 14.40
CA SER A 17 3.78 -6.58 15.44
C SER A 17 3.28 -5.79 16.64
N GLN A 18 3.72 -4.53 16.79
CA GLN A 18 3.30 -3.62 17.85
C GLN A 18 2.26 -2.60 17.38
N PHE A 19 1.66 -2.79 16.20
CA PHE A 19 0.85 -1.80 15.48
C PHE A 19 1.66 -0.57 15.03
N ILE A 20 1.07 0.20 14.11
CA ILE A 20 1.57 1.52 13.70
C ILE A 20 0.74 2.55 14.47
N LYS A 21 1.40 3.31 15.34
CA LYS A 21 0.75 4.23 16.29
C LYS A 21 0.91 5.69 15.93
N SER A 22 1.80 6.00 14.99
CA SER A 22 2.05 7.35 14.51
C SER A 22 2.32 7.36 12.99
N PRO A 23 2.11 8.49 12.30
CA PRO A 23 2.41 8.59 10.87
C PRO A 23 3.89 8.34 10.54
N ASP A 24 4.81 8.71 11.44
CA ASP A 24 6.25 8.56 11.22
C ASP A 24 6.69 7.08 11.20
N GLU A 25 5.98 6.21 11.91
CA GLU A 25 6.18 4.76 11.90
C GLU A 25 5.71 4.11 10.58
N TRP A 26 4.87 4.79 9.80
CA TRP A 26 4.40 4.28 8.53
C TRP A 26 5.53 4.37 7.49
N LYS A 27 6.11 3.22 7.13
CA LYS A 27 7.14 3.12 6.11
C LYS A 27 6.65 2.27 4.94
N PRO A 28 6.63 2.80 3.70
CA PRO A 28 6.18 2.04 2.54
C PRO A 28 7.12 0.84 2.30
N ILE A 29 6.55 -0.28 1.86
CA ILE A 29 7.35 -1.37 1.30
C ILE A 29 7.96 -0.86 -0.01
N PRO A 30 9.25 -1.11 -0.28
CA PRO A 30 9.88 -0.69 -1.53
C PRO A 30 9.06 -1.14 -2.76
N GLY A 31 8.69 -0.19 -3.63
CA GLY A 31 7.92 -0.47 -4.84
C GLY A 31 6.39 -0.49 -4.67
N SER A 32 5.85 -0.48 -3.45
CA SER A 32 4.39 -0.59 -3.23
C SER A 32 3.64 0.63 -3.78
N LEU A 33 4.18 1.83 -3.57
CA LEU A 33 3.59 3.08 -4.05
C LEU A 33 3.68 3.20 -5.57
N GLU A 34 4.81 2.79 -6.15
CA GLU A 34 5.03 2.75 -7.60
C GLU A 34 4.07 1.75 -8.26
N ALA A 35 3.83 0.59 -7.64
CA ALA A 35 2.88 -0.40 -8.12
C ALA A 35 1.45 0.13 -8.12
N ILE A 36 1.00 0.76 -7.02
CA ILE A 36 -0.32 1.41 -6.95
C ILE A 36 -0.45 2.47 -8.04
N ALA A 37 0.55 3.35 -8.18
CA ALA A 37 0.53 4.39 -9.20
C ALA A 37 0.48 3.83 -10.62
N ARG A 38 1.16 2.72 -10.91
CA ARG A 38 1.06 2.03 -12.21
C ARG A 38 -0.34 1.46 -12.43
N LEU A 39 -0.90 0.76 -11.45
CA LEU A 39 -2.24 0.19 -11.54
C LEU A 39 -3.31 1.26 -11.78
N THR A 40 -3.25 2.37 -11.03
CA THR A 40 -4.15 3.51 -11.23
C THR A 40 -4.03 4.09 -12.64
N ARG A 41 -2.81 4.25 -13.17
CA ARG A 41 -2.58 4.73 -14.56
C ARG A 41 -3.14 3.77 -15.61
N GLU A 42 -3.17 2.47 -15.34
CA GLU A 42 -3.73 1.43 -16.21
C GLU A 42 -5.26 1.26 -16.07
N GLY A 43 -5.92 2.19 -15.37
CA GLY A 43 -7.38 2.21 -15.23
C GLY A 43 -7.93 1.23 -14.19
N TRP A 44 -7.11 0.75 -13.26
CA TRP A 44 -7.59 0.04 -12.08
C TRP A 44 -8.03 1.04 -11.01
N ARG A 45 -9.16 0.75 -10.38
CA ARG A 45 -9.47 1.30 -9.06
C ARG A 45 -8.77 0.41 -8.05
N VAL A 46 -7.73 0.95 -7.42
CA VAL A 46 -7.03 0.34 -6.28
C VAL A 46 -7.59 0.93 -5.00
#